data_AF-A0A2U3Z4A4-F1
#
_entry.id   AF-A0A2U3Z4A4-F1
#
_cell.length_a   1.000
_cell.length_b   1.000
_cell.length_c   1.000
_cell.angle_alpha   90.00
_cell.angle_beta   90.00
_cell.angle_gamma   90.00
#
_symmetry.space_group_name_H-M   'P 1'
#
loop_
_entity.id
_entity.type
_entity.pdbx_description
1 polymer ?
#
loop_
_entity_poly.entity_id
_entity_poly.type
_entity_poly.pdbx_seq_one_letter_code
_entity_poly.pdbx_strand_id
1 'polypeptide(L)'
;MEPPTMNPVVEPLSWMLGTWLSDPPGAGTFPTLQPFQYLEEVYISHVGQPVLNFSKVKLRCLFCSAQITRKFRLNSEGKLEQTVSMATTTQPMTQHLHITYKKVTP
;
A
#
# COMPACT_ATOMS: atom_id res chain seq x y z
N MET A 1 -27.58 9.28 -3.23
CA MET A 1 -27.30 8.21 -4.21
C MET A 1 -26.86 7.00 -3.42
N GLU A 2 -27.42 5.84 -3.70
CA GLU A 2 -27.01 4.58 -3.07
C GLU A 2 -25.58 4.22 -3.53
N PRO A 3 -24.72 3.70 -2.64
CA PRO A 3 -23.39 3.26 -3.04
C PRO A 3 -23.49 2.15 -4.10
N PRO A 4 -22.62 2.15 -5.13
CA PRO A 4 -22.64 1.12 -6.16
C PRO A 4 -22.50 -0.28 -5.55
N THR A 5 -23.28 -1.24 -6.04
CA THR A 5 -23.14 -2.65 -5.64
C THR A 5 -21.75 -3.17 -6.00
N MET A 6 -21.12 -3.92 -5.09
CA MET A 6 -19.79 -4.51 -5.32
C MET A 6 -19.85 -5.63 -6.36
N ASN A 7 -18.86 -5.69 -7.25
CA ASN A 7 -18.73 -6.79 -8.19
C ASN A 7 -18.22 -8.07 -7.47
N PRO A 8 -18.81 -9.26 -7.69
CA PRO A 8 -18.34 -10.49 -7.05
C PRO A 8 -16.86 -10.83 -7.32
N VAL A 9 -16.30 -10.38 -8.45
CA VAL A 9 -14.88 -10.61 -8.78
C VAL A 9 -13.92 -9.94 -7.80
N VAL A 10 -14.32 -8.83 -7.18
CA VAL A 10 -13.47 -8.09 -6.23
C VAL A 10 -13.76 -8.43 -4.77
N GLU A 11 -14.77 -9.27 -4.50
CA GLU A 11 -15.15 -9.68 -3.14
C GLU A 11 -14.00 -10.30 -2.34
N PRO A 12 -13.12 -11.15 -2.92
CA PRO A 12 -11.96 -11.69 -2.20
C PRO A 12 -10.93 -10.64 -1.76
N LEU A 13 -11.00 -9.43 -2.31
CA LEU A 13 -10.14 -8.30 -1.97
C LEU A 13 -10.87 -7.20 -1.18
N SER A 14 -12.12 -7.44 -0.79
CA SER A 14 -12.96 -6.49 -0.04
C SER A 14 -12.31 -6.03 1.28
N TRP A 15 -11.46 -6.87 1.89
CA TRP A 15 -10.69 -6.55 3.09
C TRP A 15 -9.74 -5.36 2.91
N MET A 16 -9.36 -5.02 1.68
CA MET A 16 -8.53 -3.86 1.37
C MET A 16 -9.33 -2.55 1.33
N LEU A 17 -10.66 -2.59 1.20
CA LEU A 17 -11.48 -1.39 1.02
C LEU A 17 -11.45 -0.48 2.25
N GLY A 18 -11.42 0.82 1.97
CA GLY A 18 -11.44 1.88 2.97
C GLY A 18 -10.35 2.92 2.75
N THR A 19 -10.39 3.94 3.61
CA THR A 19 -9.32 4.92 3.79
C THR A 19 -8.41 4.45 4.91
N TRP A 20 -7.12 4.44 4.65
CA TRP A 20 -6.08 3.92 5.51
C TRP A 20 -5.03 4.98 5.73
N LEU A 21 -4.65 5.20 6.99
CA LEU A 21 -3.63 6.16 7.38
C LEU A 21 -2.48 5.44 8.06
N SER A 22 -1.24 5.78 7.70
CA SER A 22 -0.04 5.23 8.33
C SER A 22 -0.06 5.44 9.84
N ASP A 23 0.01 4.36 10.62
CA ASP A 23 0.13 4.40 12.08
C ASP A 23 0.80 3.12 12.60
N PRO A 24 2.11 3.17 12.96
CA PRO A 24 3.00 4.33 12.96
C PRO A 24 3.44 4.79 11.55
N PRO A 25 4.24 5.87 11.40
CA PRO A 25 4.85 6.23 10.11
C PRO A 25 5.57 5.05 9.46
N GLY A 26 5.50 4.96 8.13
CA GLY A 26 6.18 3.93 7.37
C GLY A 26 7.69 4.08 7.43
N ALA A 27 8.41 2.96 7.37
CA ALA A 27 9.86 2.90 7.35
C ALA A 27 10.37 2.65 5.93
N GLY A 28 11.36 3.44 5.51
CA GLY A 28 12.09 3.27 4.26
C GLY A 28 13.56 2.98 4.53
N THR A 29 14.07 1.90 3.97
CA THR A 29 15.49 1.51 4.06
C THR A 29 15.98 1.07 2.70
N PHE A 30 17.24 1.33 2.37
CA PHE A 30 17.87 0.75 1.19
C PHE A 30 19.38 0.79 1.40
N PRO A 31 20.17 -0.16 0.86
CA PRO A 31 21.61 -0.22 1.15
C PRO A 31 22.38 1.07 0.85
N THR A 32 21.93 1.85 -0.14
CA THR A 32 22.56 3.11 -0.55
C THR A 32 21.88 4.37 0.01
N LEU A 33 20.89 4.23 0.88
CA LEU A 33 20.11 5.35 1.43
C LEU A 33 20.15 5.35 2.95
N GLN A 34 20.17 6.53 3.54
CA GLN A 34 19.90 6.69 4.97
C GLN A 34 18.46 6.24 5.27
N PRO A 35 18.21 5.48 6.35
CA PRO A 35 16.86 5.15 6.77
C PRO A 35 16.01 6.40 6.96
N PHE A 36 14.75 6.34 6.55
CA PHE A 36 13.81 7.46 6.66
C PHE A 36 12.42 6.97 7.05
N GLN A 37 11.61 7.90 7.55
CA GLN A 37 10.19 7.68 7.82
C GLN A 37 9.34 8.49 6.86
N TYR A 38 8.13 8.01 6.59
CA TYR A 38 7.16 8.71 5.75
C TYR A 38 5.73 8.46 6.22
N LEU A 39 4.89 9.47 6.04
CA LEU A 39 3.45 9.33 6.17
C LEU A 39 2.87 8.95 4.81
N GLU A 40 1.84 8.10 4.84
CA GLU A 40 1.12 7.71 3.65
C GLU A 40 -0.36 7.55 3.98
N GLU A 41 -1.20 8.11 3.11
CA GLU A 41 -2.64 7.89 3.10
C GLU A 41 -2.99 7.09 1.85
N VAL A 42 -3.80 6.06 2.05
CA VAL A 42 -4.23 5.15 0.98
C VAL A 42 -5.75 5.09 0.97
N TYR A 43 -6.33 5.37 -0.19
CA TYR A 43 -7.76 5.25 -0.43
C TYR A 43 -8.01 4.11 -1.43
N ILE A 44 -8.71 3.07 -0.97
CA ILE A 44 -9.06 1.89 -1.78
C ILE A 44 -10.57 1.81 -1.87
N SER A 45 -11.10 1.89 -3.10
CA SER A 45 -12.54 1.95 -3.37
C SER A 45 -12.94 1.13 -4.60
N HIS A 46 -14.24 1.00 -4.85
CA HIS A 46 -14.79 0.42 -6.07
C HIS A 46 -15.98 1.25 -6.57
N VAL A 47 -16.30 1.08 -7.85
CA VAL A 47 -17.45 1.70 -8.51
C VAL A 47 -18.38 0.66 -9.15
N GLY A 48 -18.29 -0.61 -8.71
CA GLY A 48 -19.11 -1.74 -9.19
C GLY A 48 -18.53 -2.48 -10.40
N GLN A 49 -17.41 -2.00 -10.93
CA GLN A 49 -16.61 -2.69 -11.95
C GLN A 49 -15.73 -3.79 -11.30
N PRO A 50 -15.25 -4.79 -12.05
CA PRO A 50 -14.37 -5.85 -11.56
C PRO A 50 -12.92 -5.36 -11.35
N VAL A 51 -12.76 -4.17 -10.75
CA VAL A 51 -11.49 -3.50 -10.47
C VAL A 51 -11.56 -2.77 -9.14
N LEU A 52 -10.42 -2.64 -8.46
CA LEU A 52 -10.26 -1.76 -7.30
C LEU A 52 -9.54 -0.47 -7.73
N ASN A 53 -10.07 0.66 -7.31
CA ASN A 53 -9.41 1.95 -7.44
C ASN A 53 -8.46 2.13 -6.26
N PHE A 54 -7.18 2.37 -6.55
CA PHE A 54 -6.13 2.53 -5.55
C PHE A 54 -5.45 3.90 -5.71
N SER A 55 -5.67 4.79 -4.74
CA SER A 55 -5.05 6.11 -4.68
C SER A 55 -4.14 6.18 -3.46
N LYS A 56 -2.91 6.64 -3.64
CA LYS A 56 -1.95 6.86 -2.56
C LYS A 56 -1.36 8.26 -2.65
N VAL A 57 -1.26 8.93 -1.51
CA VAL A 57 -0.50 10.17 -1.39
C VAL A 57 0.76 9.85 -0.62
N LYS A 58 1.90 9.88 -1.33
CA LYS A 58 3.22 9.71 -0.74
C LYS A 58 4.09 10.90 -1.10
N LEU A 59 4.70 11.52 -0.10
CA LEU A 59 5.78 12.48 -0.35
C LEU A 59 7.04 11.73 -0.77
N ARG A 60 7.38 11.83 -2.07
CA ARG A 60 8.60 11.39 -2.75
C ARG A 60 8.78 9.87 -2.96
N CYS A 61 9.03 9.51 -4.23
CA CYS A 61 9.65 8.23 -4.63
C CYS A 61 10.72 8.55 -5.68
N LEU A 62 11.97 8.16 -5.42
CA LEU A 62 13.15 8.62 -6.18
C LEU A 62 13.73 7.59 -7.15
N PHE A 63 13.04 6.48 -7.46
CA PHE A 63 13.61 5.40 -8.26
C PHE A 63 12.72 5.05 -9.46
N CYS A 64 13.23 5.31 -10.67
CA CYS A 64 12.50 5.20 -11.93
C CYS A 64 12.88 3.95 -12.77
N SER A 65 13.79 3.09 -12.29
CA SER A 65 14.21 1.88 -13.01
C SER A 65 14.50 0.73 -12.03
N ALA A 66 13.44 0.13 -11.50
CA ALA A 66 13.54 -0.97 -10.55
C ALA A 66 12.47 -2.04 -10.83
N GLN A 67 12.81 -3.31 -10.64
CA GLN A 67 11.79 -4.34 -10.45
C GLN A 67 11.17 -4.14 -9.07
N ILE A 68 9.84 -4.21 -8.96
CA ILE A 68 9.12 -3.92 -7.71
C ILE A 68 8.21 -5.09 -7.37
N THR A 69 8.29 -5.56 -6.14
CA THR A 69 7.32 -6.48 -5.55
C THR A 69 6.57 -5.76 -4.44
N ARG A 70 5.24 -5.84 -4.45
CA ARG A 70 4.37 -5.32 -3.39
C ARG A 70 3.61 -6.48 -2.77
N LYS A 71 3.67 -6.58 -1.45
CA LYS A 71 2.87 -7.51 -0.66
C LYS A 71 1.94 -6.71 0.24
N PHE A 72 0.65 -7.01 0.14
CA PHE A 72 -0.36 -6.49 1.05
C PHE A 72 -0.86 -7.63 1.94
N ARG A 73 -1.09 -7.34 3.22
CA ARG A 73 -1.84 -8.24 4.10
C ARG A 73 -2.75 -7.45 5.02
N LEU A 74 -3.84 -8.06 5.43
CA LEU A 74 -4.53 -7.67 6.66
C LEU A 74 -3.90 -8.46 7.80
N ASN A 75 -3.41 -7.79 8.83
CA ASN A 75 -2.85 -8.47 9.99
C ASN A 75 -3.97 -8.86 10.99
N SER A 76 -3.59 -9.59 12.04
CA SER A 76 -4.53 -10.04 13.09
C SER A 76 -5.16 -8.90 13.91
N GLU A 77 -4.61 -7.69 13.84
CA GLU A 77 -5.16 -6.47 14.46
C GLU A 77 -6.14 -5.73 13.54
N GLY A 78 -6.41 -6.24 12.33
CA GLY A 78 -7.25 -5.57 11.34
C GLY A 78 -6.57 -4.36 10.67
N LYS A 79 -5.25 -4.24 10.79
CA LYS A 79 -4.46 -3.21 10.12
C LYS A 79 -3.99 -3.70 8.75
N LEU A 80 -4.08 -2.84 7.75
CA LEU A 80 -3.46 -3.07 6.45
C LEU A 80 -1.94 -2.94 6.60
N GLU A 81 -1.19 -3.84 6.00
CA GLU A 81 0.27 -3.79 5.98
C GLU A 81 0.74 -3.91 4.53
N GLN A 82 1.67 -3.05 4.15
CA GLN A 82 2.32 -3.07 2.85
C GLN A 82 3.84 -3.22 3.03
N THR A 83 4.41 -4.19 2.32
CA THR A 83 5.85 -4.31 2.13
C THR A 83 6.17 -4.12 0.65
N VAL A 84 7.11 -3.24 0.35
CA VAL A 84 7.63 -3.02 -1.00
C VAL A 84 9.09 -3.44 -1.02
N SER A 85 9.39 -4.41 -1.86
CA SER A 85 10.76 -4.78 -2.20
C SER A 85 11.10 -4.26 -3.59
N MET A 86 12.35 -3.89 -3.80
CA MET A 86 12.83 -3.49 -5.12
C MET A 86 14.22 -4.05 -5.42
N ALA A 87 14.47 -4.29 -6.71
CA ALA A 87 15.78 -4.58 -7.26
C ALA A 87 16.19 -3.47 -8.23
N THR A 88 17.44 -3.02 -8.17
CA THR A 88 18.03 -2.08 -9.14
C THR A 88 19.03 -2.82 -10.01
N THR A 89 19.70 -2.11 -10.93
CA THR A 89 20.79 -2.69 -11.74
C THR A 89 21.95 -3.23 -10.90
N THR A 90 22.20 -2.66 -9.72
CA THR A 90 23.34 -2.99 -8.86
C THR A 90 22.95 -3.66 -7.54
N GLN A 91 21.66 -3.70 -7.20
CA GLN A 91 21.16 -4.27 -5.95
C GLN A 91 20.10 -5.34 -6.24
N PRO A 92 20.27 -6.60 -5.77
CA PRO A 92 19.24 -7.63 -5.90
C PRO A 92 17.98 -7.26 -5.10
N MET A 93 16.88 -7.99 -5.37
CA MET A 93 15.58 -7.77 -4.73
C MET A 93 15.70 -7.76 -3.21
N THR A 94 15.46 -6.59 -2.60
CA THR A 94 15.53 -6.40 -1.16
C THR A 94 14.38 -5.52 -0.69
N GLN A 95 14.00 -5.66 0.58
CA GLN A 95 12.94 -4.85 1.16
C GLN A 95 13.37 -3.38 1.19
N HIS A 96 12.52 -2.51 0.66
CA HIS A 96 12.73 -1.06 0.63
C HIS A 96 11.79 -0.30 1.55
N LEU A 97 10.50 -0.67 1.54
CA LEU A 97 9.48 0.02 2.31
C LEU A 97 8.68 -0.98 3.13
N HIS A 98 8.35 -0.60 4.36
CA HIS A 98 7.39 -1.31 5.19
C HIS A 98 6.51 -0.30 5.91
N ILE A 99 5.21 -0.53 5.93
CA ILE A 99 4.24 0.38 6.52
C ILE A 99 2.99 -0.38 6.94
N THR A 100 2.44 0.05 8.07
CA THR A 100 1.18 -0.45 8.62
C THR A 100 0.21 0.73 8.71
N TYR A 101 -1.04 0.50 8.37
CA TYR A 101 -2.07 1.52 8.33
C TYR A 101 -3.22 1.15 9.27
N LYS A 102 -3.77 2.17 9.94
CA LYS A 102 -5.07 2.08 10.59
C LYS A 102 -6.17 2.48 9.61
N LYS A 103 -7.32 1.80 9.67
CA LYS A 103 -8.51 2.20 8.92
C LYS A 103 -9.12 3.45 9.57
N VAL A 104 -9.42 4.48 8.79
CA VAL A 104 -9.96 5.77 9.28
C VAL A 104 -11.36 6.10 8.77
N THR A 105 -11.90 5.31 7.83
CA THR A 105 -13.31 5.42 7.39
C THR A 105 -14.08 4.18 7.84
N PRO A 106 -15.34 4.34 8.30
CA PRO A 106 -16.24 3.21 8.58
C PRO A 106 -16.48 2.31 7.38
#